data_AF-A0A661IQL8-F1
#
_entry.id   AF-A0A661IQL8-F1
#
_cell.length_a   1.000
_cell.length_b   1.000
_cell.length_c   1.000
_cell.angle_alpha   90.00
_cell.angle_beta   90.00
_cell.angle_gamma   90.00
#
_symmetry.space_group_name_H-M   'P 1'
#
loop_
_entity.id
_entity.type
_entity.pdbx_description
1 polymer ?
#
loop_
_entity_poly.entity_id
_entity_poly.type
_entity_poly.pdbx_seq_one_letter_code
_entity_poly.pdbx_strand_id
1 'polypeptide(L)'
;MTNFTLPKNSEVNKFIPKQTFIKKISNGKTIFSDIEKITWAYKLSTKTINIPSTNIVEEIHIFDIVLKSKKIPQKALEEIKKLIPYPILFNIKHQDSYCFGISLLNEQKYYFSEWNEDIKFNFIDTNLEKVYQNIIKLFLRNIESITDVSIDFNDTIQLDNKITILTKDIELITKKRDKEKQFNKKTQLNQKLKILQKELKTLINSN
;
A
#
# COMPACT_ATOMS: atom_id res chain seq x y z
N MET A 1 -4.54 -3.72 19.72
CA MET A 1 -3.88 -4.92 19.17
C MET A 1 -4.42 -5.16 17.77
N THR A 2 -3.56 -5.30 16.77
CA THR A 2 -3.97 -5.75 15.43
C THR A 2 -4.10 -7.27 15.44
N ASN A 3 -5.33 -7.77 15.55
CA ASN A 3 -5.61 -9.20 15.52
C ASN A 3 -6.09 -9.60 14.14
N PHE A 4 -5.24 -10.32 13.41
CA PHE A 4 -5.67 -11.02 12.20
C PHE A 4 -6.41 -12.30 12.61
N THR A 5 -7.58 -12.55 12.02
CA THR A 5 -8.29 -13.82 12.18
C THR A 5 -7.68 -14.85 11.23
N LEU A 6 -6.57 -15.46 11.65
CA LEU A 6 -5.81 -16.41 10.84
C LEU A 6 -5.66 -17.78 11.54
N PRO A 7 -5.61 -18.89 10.79
CA PRO A 7 -5.32 -20.21 11.33
C PRO A 7 -3.95 -20.28 12.03
N LYS A 8 -3.85 -21.04 13.14
CA LYS A 8 -2.59 -21.17 13.92
C LYS A 8 -1.41 -21.70 13.10
N ASN A 9 -1.67 -22.61 12.17
CA ASN A 9 -0.65 -23.17 11.26
C ASN A 9 -0.11 -22.16 10.23
N SER A 10 -0.70 -20.98 10.11
CA SER A 10 -0.14 -19.87 9.32
C SER A 10 0.85 -19.00 10.10
N GLU A 11 0.93 -19.15 11.43
CA GLU A 11 1.86 -18.42 12.27
C GLU A 11 3.29 -18.95 12.05
N VAL A 12 4.22 -18.02 11.79
CA VAL A 12 5.65 -18.30 11.69
C VAL A 12 6.39 -17.74 12.90
N ASN A 13 6.02 -16.54 13.35
CA ASN A 13 6.56 -15.83 14.51
C ASN A 13 8.11 -15.86 14.60
N LYS A 14 8.77 -15.70 13.46
CA LYS A 14 10.23 -15.78 13.35
C LYS A 14 10.86 -14.40 13.38
N PHE A 15 11.68 -14.13 14.40
CA PHE A 15 12.49 -12.91 14.44
C PHE A 15 13.50 -12.89 13.29
N ILE A 16 13.55 -11.78 12.56
CA ILE A 16 14.52 -11.56 11.49
C ILE A 16 15.48 -10.45 11.92
N PRO A 17 16.76 -10.77 12.17
CA PRO A 17 17.76 -9.75 12.51
C PRO A 17 17.88 -8.71 11.41
N LYS A 18 17.88 -7.42 11.75
CA LYS A 18 18.12 -6.33 10.78
C LYS A 18 19.43 -6.51 10.01
N GLN A 19 20.42 -7.14 10.64
CA GLN A 19 21.72 -7.44 10.01
C GLN A 19 21.61 -8.34 8.78
N THR A 20 20.55 -9.15 8.68
CA THR A 20 20.24 -9.96 7.49
C THR A 20 20.05 -9.10 6.25
N PHE A 21 19.49 -7.90 6.41
CA PHE A 21 19.26 -6.94 5.33
C PHE A 21 20.44 -5.97 5.20
N ILE A 22 20.90 -5.39 6.32
CA ILE A 22 21.94 -4.34 6.33
C ILE A 22 23.21 -4.77 5.58
N LYS A 23 23.63 -6.04 5.72
CA LYS A 23 24.85 -6.55 5.08
C LYS A 23 24.77 -6.63 3.55
N LYS A 24 23.55 -6.61 2.98
CA LYS A 24 23.31 -6.75 1.53
C LYS A 24 23.10 -5.41 0.82
N ILE A 25 23.07 -4.30 1.55
CA ILE A 25 22.59 -3.01 1.06
C ILE A 25 23.56 -1.88 1.46
N SER A 26 23.94 -1.06 0.48
CA SER A 26 24.69 0.18 0.72
C SER A 26 23.93 1.13 1.65
N ASN A 27 24.61 1.69 2.64
CA ASN A 27 23.98 2.53 3.68
C ASN A 27 22.89 1.82 4.51
N GLY A 28 22.90 0.49 4.59
CA GLY A 28 21.90 -0.30 5.31
C GLY A 28 21.69 0.15 6.76
N LYS A 29 22.76 0.52 7.49
CA LYS A 29 22.63 1.04 8.87
C LYS A 29 21.71 2.25 8.97
N THR A 30 21.83 3.18 8.02
CA THR A 30 21.01 4.40 7.95
C THR A 30 19.60 4.07 7.52
N ILE A 31 19.42 3.22 6.50
CA ILE A 31 18.11 2.81 5.97
C ILE A 31 17.26 2.12 7.05
N PHE A 32 17.88 1.26 7.88
CA PHE A 32 17.20 0.48 8.93
C PHE A 32 17.30 1.12 10.32
N SER A 33 17.70 2.39 10.41
CA SER A 33 17.95 3.07 11.69
C SER A 33 16.69 3.23 12.55
N ASP A 34 15.57 3.54 11.91
CA ASP A 34 14.23 3.74 12.51
C ASP A 34 13.51 2.42 12.83
N ILE A 35 14.00 1.27 12.36
CA ILE A 35 13.41 -0.03 12.68
C ILE A 35 14.03 -0.55 13.96
N GLU A 36 13.20 -0.99 14.91
CA GLU A 36 13.62 -1.67 16.13
C GLU A 36 13.68 -3.18 15.91
N LYS A 37 12.55 -3.77 15.49
CA LYS A 37 12.36 -5.22 15.37
C LYS A 37 11.64 -5.57 14.07
N ILE A 38 12.03 -6.69 13.45
CA ILE A 38 11.37 -7.28 12.29
C ILE A 38 10.99 -8.71 12.68
N THR A 39 9.73 -9.06 12.53
CA THR A 39 9.23 -10.42 12.75
C THR A 39 8.46 -10.87 11.52
N TRP A 40 8.81 -12.03 10.98
CA TRP A 40 7.95 -12.73 10.03
C TRP A 40 6.82 -13.37 10.82
N ALA A 41 5.66 -12.72 10.83
CA ALA A 41 4.55 -13.08 11.70
C ALA A 41 3.75 -14.24 11.11
N TYR A 42 3.33 -14.12 9.85
CA TYR A 42 2.50 -15.13 9.19
C TYR A 42 2.96 -15.44 7.76
N LYS A 43 2.67 -16.67 7.34
CA LYS A 43 2.81 -17.17 5.98
C LYS A 43 1.48 -17.78 5.54
N LEU A 44 0.85 -17.17 4.54
CA LEU A 44 -0.38 -17.64 3.93
C LEU A 44 -0.02 -18.42 2.66
N SER A 45 -0.37 -19.69 2.62
CA SER A 45 -0.22 -20.57 1.46
C SER A 45 -1.32 -21.63 1.47
N THR A 46 -1.44 -22.40 0.40
CA THR A 46 -2.38 -23.54 0.33
C THR A 46 -2.26 -24.47 1.53
N LYS A 47 -1.03 -24.69 2.04
CA LYS A 47 -0.78 -25.57 3.19
C LYS A 47 -1.17 -24.94 4.53
N THR A 48 -1.14 -23.61 4.64
CA THR A 48 -1.36 -22.94 5.93
C THR A 48 -2.78 -22.43 6.11
N ILE A 49 -3.51 -22.10 5.04
CA ILE A 49 -4.88 -21.59 5.15
C ILE A 49 -5.89 -22.33 4.26
N ASN A 50 -5.47 -23.40 3.57
CA ASN A 50 -6.34 -24.22 2.71
C ASN A 50 -7.01 -23.42 1.57
N ILE A 51 -6.32 -22.40 1.06
CA ILE A 51 -6.75 -21.59 -0.09
C ILE A 51 -5.83 -21.87 -1.27
N PRO A 52 -6.35 -22.22 -2.46
CA PRO A 52 -5.52 -22.47 -3.64
C PRO A 52 -4.62 -21.30 -4.00
N SER A 53 -3.37 -21.58 -4.36
CA SER A 53 -2.44 -20.63 -4.96
C SER A 53 -2.72 -20.43 -6.45
N THR A 54 -2.13 -19.39 -7.05
CA THR A 54 -2.03 -19.23 -8.51
C THR A 54 -0.56 -19.13 -8.94
N ASN A 55 -0.30 -19.13 -10.24
CA ASN A 55 1.05 -18.89 -10.78
C ASN A 55 1.55 -17.46 -10.52
N ILE A 56 0.67 -16.55 -10.11
CA ILE A 56 0.99 -15.14 -9.81
C ILE A 56 1.19 -14.97 -8.30
N VAL A 57 0.33 -15.59 -7.48
CA VAL A 57 0.39 -15.52 -6.02
C VAL A 57 0.44 -16.93 -5.43
N GLU A 58 1.66 -17.39 -5.15
CA GLU A 58 1.90 -18.67 -4.48
C GLU A 58 1.75 -18.59 -2.96
N GLU A 59 2.18 -17.48 -2.37
CA GLU A 59 2.15 -17.24 -0.92
C GLU A 59 1.88 -15.76 -0.66
N ILE A 60 1.38 -15.41 0.52
CA ILE A 60 1.33 -14.02 1.03
C ILE A 60 1.98 -14.00 2.40
N HIS A 61 2.92 -13.09 2.65
CA HIS A 61 3.61 -12.99 3.93
C HIS A 61 3.13 -11.77 4.71
N ILE A 62 3.08 -11.90 6.03
CA ILE A 62 2.79 -10.79 6.93
C ILE A 62 4.02 -10.54 7.80
N PHE A 63 4.53 -9.32 7.77
CA PHE A 63 5.69 -8.90 8.56
C PHE A 63 5.29 -7.84 9.58
N ASP A 64 5.59 -8.10 10.84
CA ASP A 64 5.50 -7.12 11.90
C ASP A 64 6.80 -6.30 11.94
N ILE A 65 6.66 -4.98 11.78
CA ILE A 65 7.77 -4.02 11.82
C ILE A 65 7.57 -3.10 13.01
N VAL A 66 8.37 -3.25 14.06
CA VAL A 66 8.36 -2.33 15.20
C VAL A 66 9.34 -1.20 14.91
N LEU A 67 8.87 0.04 14.98
CA LEU A 67 9.65 1.24 14.76
C LEU A 67 10.03 1.91 16.08
N LYS A 68 11.15 2.64 16.04
CA LYS A 68 11.61 3.53 17.13
C LYS A 68 10.96 4.90 17.12
N SER A 69 10.42 5.31 15.97
CA SER A 69 9.75 6.58 15.75
C SER A 69 8.54 6.36 14.84
N LYS A 70 7.58 7.28 14.84
CA LYS A 70 6.36 7.21 14.00
C LYS A 70 6.62 7.50 12.50
N LYS A 71 7.88 7.35 12.04
CA LYS A 71 8.29 7.61 10.67
C LYS A 71 8.41 6.28 9.91
N ILE A 72 7.59 6.11 8.88
CA ILE A 72 7.60 4.90 8.05
C ILE A 72 8.90 4.85 7.23
N PRO A 73 9.77 3.82 7.40
CA PRO A 73 11.03 3.73 6.69
C PRO A 73 10.82 3.06 5.32
N GLN A 74 10.17 3.76 4.38
CA GLN A 74 9.76 3.21 3.07
C GLN A 74 10.91 2.50 2.35
N LYS A 75 12.10 3.10 2.30
CA LYS A 75 13.29 2.48 1.69
C LYS A 75 13.66 1.14 2.32
N ALA A 76 13.50 0.98 3.63
CA ALA A 76 13.78 -0.28 4.29
C ALA A 76 12.75 -1.35 3.90
N LEU A 77 11.47 -0.98 3.78
CA LEU A 77 10.41 -1.89 3.33
C LEU A 77 10.65 -2.35 1.89
N GLU A 78 11.04 -1.43 1.00
CA GLU A 78 11.43 -1.74 -0.39
C GLU A 78 12.58 -2.75 -0.44
N GLU A 79 13.61 -2.55 0.37
CA GLU A 79 14.75 -3.48 0.44
C GLU A 79 14.39 -4.85 1.04
N ILE A 80 13.48 -4.90 2.01
CA ILE A 80 12.93 -6.17 2.51
C ILE A 80 12.18 -6.89 1.39
N LYS A 81 11.31 -6.18 0.67
CA LYS A 81 10.50 -6.74 -0.42
C LYS A 81 11.35 -7.29 -1.57
N LYS A 82 12.47 -6.66 -1.92
CA LYS A 82 13.39 -7.16 -2.97
C LYS A 82 13.94 -8.55 -2.69
N LEU A 83 14.04 -8.96 -1.43
CA LEU A 83 14.58 -10.28 -1.05
C LEU A 83 13.51 -11.37 -0.97
N ILE A 84 12.23 -11.03 -1.14
CA ILE A 84 11.10 -11.94 -0.95
C ILE A 84 10.20 -11.85 -2.19
N PRO A 85 10.08 -12.94 -2.98
CA PRO A 85 9.34 -12.92 -4.24
C PRO A 85 7.81 -12.83 -4.05
N TYR A 86 7.32 -13.07 -2.84
CA TYR A 86 5.88 -13.10 -2.51
C TYR A 86 5.35 -11.72 -2.09
N PRO A 87 4.04 -11.41 -2.26
CA PRO A 87 3.40 -10.25 -1.66
C PRO A 87 3.64 -10.17 -0.15
N ILE A 88 3.87 -8.95 0.35
CA ILE A 88 4.09 -8.69 1.78
C ILE A 88 3.11 -7.64 2.27
N LEU A 89 2.31 -8.01 3.27
CA LEU A 89 1.60 -7.07 4.12
C LEU A 89 2.46 -6.72 5.34
N PHE A 90 2.87 -5.47 5.44
CA PHE A 90 3.59 -4.95 6.60
C PHE A 90 2.58 -4.44 7.64
N ASN A 91 2.68 -4.97 8.86
CA ASN A 91 2.01 -4.46 10.05
C ASN A 91 3.03 -3.64 10.85
N ILE A 92 2.96 -2.33 10.70
CA ILE A 92 3.95 -1.38 11.20
C ILE A 92 3.45 -0.85 12.54
N LYS A 93 4.27 -0.97 13.58
CA LYS A 93 3.91 -0.65 14.97
C LYS A 93 4.89 0.36 15.56
N HIS A 94 4.39 1.31 16.32
CA HIS A 94 5.19 2.21 17.14
C HIS A 94 4.43 2.51 18.43
N GLN A 95 4.95 2.03 19.57
CA GLN A 95 4.24 2.06 20.85
C GLN A 95 2.83 1.45 20.69
N ASP A 96 1.79 2.17 21.09
CA ASP A 96 0.39 1.73 20.96
C ASP A 96 -0.22 2.02 19.58
N SER A 97 0.52 2.70 18.69
CA SER A 97 0.05 3.01 17.34
C SER A 97 0.43 1.95 16.31
N TYR A 98 -0.43 1.75 15.32
CA TYR A 98 -0.17 0.85 14.20
C TYR A 98 -0.62 1.43 12.86
N CYS A 99 -0.04 0.97 11.77
CA CYS A 99 -0.54 1.17 10.41
C CYS A 99 -0.15 -0.03 9.55
N PHE A 100 -0.74 -0.14 8.37
CA PHE A 100 -0.45 -1.19 7.42
C PHE A 100 0.19 -0.64 6.17
N GLY A 101 1.05 -1.45 5.54
CA GLY A 101 1.67 -1.13 4.26
C GLY A 101 1.69 -2.34 3.34
N ILE A 102 1.38 -2.16 2.07
CA ILE A 102 1.46 -3.21 1.06
C ILE A 102 1.91 -2.62 -0.28
N SER A 103 2.68 -3.39 -1.05
CA SER A 103 3.08 -3.00 -2.41
C SER A 103 2.39 -3.88 -3.45
N LEU A 104 2.32 -3.38 -4.67
CA LEU A 104 2.01 -4.24 -5.81
C LEU A 104 3.17 -5.22 -6.06
N LEU A 105 2.86 -6.36 -6.68
CA LEU A 105 3.86 -7.38 -7.02
C LEU A 105 4.96 -6.86 -7.96
N ASN A 106 4.56 -6.12 -8.99
CA ASN A 106 5.43 -5.69 -10.08
C ASN A 106 5.87 -4.22 -9.96
N GLU A 107 5.45 -3.53 -8.90
CA GLU A 107 5.77 -2.12 -8.70
C GLU A 107 6.36 -1.89 -7.31
N GLN A 108 7.27 -0.94 -7.19
CA GLN A 108 7.78 -0.48 -5.89
C GLN A 108 6.89 0.61 -5.27
N LYS A 109 5.64 0.71 -5.72
CA LYS A 109 4.65 1.62 -5.16
C LYS A 109 4.01 0.97 -3.94
N TYR A 110 4.20 1.61 -2.78
CA TYR A 110 3.55 1.23 -1.53
C TYR A 110 2.28 2.02 -1.30
N TYR A 111 1.27 1.32 -0.81
CA TYR A 111 0.09 1.90 -0.20
C TYR A 111 0.21 1.76 1.31
N PHE A 112 -0.20 2.80 2.03
CA PHE A 112 -0.21 2.81 3.48
C PHE A 112 -1.60 3.18 3.99
N SER A 113 -2.00 2.56 5.09
CA SER A 113 -3.16 3.01 5.86
C SER A 113 -2.80 4.25 6.67
N GLU A 114 -3.83 4.95 7.15
CA GLU A 114 -3.61 5.93 8.22
C GLU A 114 -3.19 5.22 9.51
N TRP A 115 -2.55 5.96 10.41
CA TRP A 115 -2.22 5.44 11.73
C TRP A 115 -3.50 5.21 12.55
N ASN A 116 -3.61 4.02 13.13
CA ASN A 116 -4.72 3.55 13.97
C ASN A 116 -6.05 3.42 13.23
N GLU A 117 -5.99 3.26 11.91
CA GLU A 117 -7.17 2.92 11.12
C GLU A 117 -7.64 1.48 11.39
N ASP A 118 -8.94 1.29 11.58
CA ASP A 118 -9.53 -0.03 11.77
C ASP A 118 -9.78 -0.72 10.42
N ILE A 119 -8.73 -1.36 9.88
CA ILE A 119 -8.84 -2.15 8.65
C ILE A 119 -9.15 -3.61 9.00
N LYS A 120 -10.28 -4.09 8.48
CA LYS A 120 -10.70 -5.49 8.58
C LYS A 120 -10.21 -6.27 7.37
N PHE A 121 -9.17 -7.08 7.57
CA PHE A 121 -8.67 -7.96 6.53
C PHE A 121 -9.51 -9.24 6.46
N ASN A 122 -9.98 -9.57 5.25
CA ASN A 122 -10.52 -10.89 4.94
C ASN A 122 -9.46 -11.67 4.15
N PHE A 123 -8.93 -12.73 4.74
CA PHE A 123 -7.95 -13.61 4.10
C PHE A 123 -8.57 -14.83 3.44
N ILE A 124 -9.89 -14.85 3.26
CA ILE A 124 -10.65 -15.96 2.68
C ILE A 124 -11.26 -15.52 1.35
N ASP A 125 -10.90 -16.22 0.29
CA ASP A 125 -11.46 -16.09 -1.06
C ASP A 125 -11.21 -17.40 -1.85
N THR A 126 -11.61 -17.41 -3.12
CA THR A 126 -11.45 -18.49 -4.09
C THR A 126 -9.99 -18.93 -4.31
N ASN A 127 -9.03 -18.02 -4.26
CA ASN A 127 -7.60 -18.28 -4.35
C ASN A 127 -6.76 -17.15 -3.72
N LEU A 128 -5.47 -17.39 -3.50
CA LEU A 128 -4.56 -16.42 -2.88
C LEU A 128 -4.39 -15.14 -3.70
N GLU A 129 -4.56 -15.20 -5.02
CA GLU A 129 -4.51 -14.01 -5.86
C GLU A 129 -5.68 -13.08 -5.56
N LYS A 130 -6.90 -13.62 -5.41
CA LYS A 130 -8.08 -12.83 -5.01
C LYS A 130 -7.95 -12.28 -3.60
N VAL A 131 -7.39 -13.06 -2.67
CA VAL A 131 -7.07 -12.55 -1.32
C VAL A 131 -6.12 -11.35 -1.42
N TYR A 132 -5.02 -11.46 -2.17
CA TYR A 132 -4.09 -10.35 -2.38
C TYR A 132 -4.75 -9.13 -3.04
N GLN A 133 -5.56 -9.35 -4.09
CA GLN A 133 -6.29 -8.27 -4.78
C GLN A 133 -7.24 -7.54 -3.83
N ASN A 134 -7.98 -8.27 -2.99
CA ASN A 134 -8.87 -7.69 -1.99
C ASN A 134 -8.11 -6.91 -0.93
N ILE A 135 -6.95 -7.40 -0.48
CA ILE A 135 -6.09 -6.64 0.46
C ILE A 135 -5.68 -5.31 -0.17
N ILE A 136 -5.20 -5.29 -1.42
CA ILE A 136 -4.81 -4.04 -2.11
C ILE A 136 -5.98 -3.08 -2.22
N LYS A 137 -7.18 -3.57 -2.56
CA LYS A 137 -8.40 -2.75 -2.68
C LYS A 137 -8.73 -1.98 -1.39
N LEU A 138 -8.43 -2.53 -0.21
CA LEU A 138 -8.64 -1.83 1.07
C LEU A 138 -7.81 -0.54 1.20
N PHE A 139 -6.74 -0.39 0.42
CA PHE A 139 -5.90 0.82 0.44
C PHE A 139 -6.22 1.81 -0.68
N LEU A 140 -7.06 1.45 -1.65
CA LEU A 140 -7.48 2.34 -2.71
C LEU A 140 -8.55 3.28 -2.14
N ARG A 141 -8.27 4.59 -2.16
CA ARG A 141 -9.13 5.60 -1.50
C ARG A 141 -10.04 6.35 -2.45
N ASN A 142 -9.69 6.34 -3.73
CA ASN A 142 -10.36 7.17 -4.73
C ASN A 142 -11.47 6.44 -5.48
N ILE A 143 -11.53 5.13 -5.32
CA ILE A 143 -12.55 4.28 -5.91
C ILE A 143 -13.44 3.93 -4.74
N GLU A 144 -14.61 4.57 -4.64
CA GLU A 144 -15.65 4.13 -3.71
C GLU A 144 -15.85 2.63 -3.94
N SER A 145 -16.05 1.87 -2.88
CA SER A 145 -16.17 0.42 -2.94
C SER A 145 -17.32 0.03 -3.87
N ILE A 146 -17.03 -0.14 -5.15
CA ILE A 146 -17.97 -0.63 -6.14
C ILE A 146 -18.15 -2.11 -5.80
N THR A 147 -19.14 -2.33 -4.93
CA THR A 147 -20.03 -3.47 -4.95
C THR A 147 -20.57 -3.63 -6.36
N ASP A 148 -20.48 -4.86 -6.87
CA ASP A 148 -21.10 -5.31 -8.12
C ASP A 148 -20.69 -4.54 -9.38
N VAL A 149 -19.56 -4.91 -9.98
CA VAL A 149 -19.43 -5.29 -11.41
C VAL A 149 -17.94 -5.42 -11.79
N SER A 150 -17.71 -6.30 -12.75
CA SER A 150 -16.50 -6.85 -13.38
C SER A 150 -15.39 -5.89 -13.84
N ILE A 151 -14.95 -4.92 -13.03
CA ILE A 151 -13.73 -4.16 -13.37
C ILE A 151 -12.51 -5.02 -13.02
N ASP A 152 -11.61 -5.18 -13.99
CA ASP A 152 -10.37 -5.91 -13.79
C ASP A 152 -9.54 -5.27 -12.66
N PHE A 153 -8.76 -6.09 -11.96
CA PHE A 153 -7.91 -5.61 -10.87
C PHE A 153 -6.91 -4.55 -11.37
N ASN A 154 -6.34 -4.73 -12.55
CA ASN A 154 -5.39 -3.75 -13.11
C ASN A 154 -6.09 -2.45 -13.50
N ASP A 155 -7.29 -2.53 -14.08
CA ASP A 155 -8.07 -1.33 -14.44
C ASP A 155 -8.42 -0.53 -13.18
N THR A 156 -8.77 -1.21 -12.09
CA THR A 156 -9.01 -0.59 -10.78
C THR A 156 -7.76 0.15 -10.29
N ILE A 157 -6.59 -0.46 -10.38
CA ILE A 157 -5.32 0.18 -9.98
C ILE A 157 -5.00 1.39 -10.87
N GLN A 158 -5.16 1.25 -12.19
CA GLN A 158 -4.89 2.32 -13.15
C GLN A 158 -5.80 3.53 -12.92
N LEU A 159 -7.07 3.28 -12.62
CA LEU A 159 -8.04 4.30 -12.29
C LEU A 159 -7.65 5.05 -11.00
N ASP A 160 -7.33 4.35 -9.91
CA ASP A 160 -6.91 4.97 -8.65
C ASP A 160 -5.63 5.80 -8.83
N ASN A 161 -4.68 5.28 -9.61
CA ASN A 161 -3.47 6.00 -10.01
C ASN A 161 -3.79 7.29 -10.76
N LYS A 162 -4.68 7.22 -11.75
CA LYS A 162 -5.07 8.38 -12.56
C LYS A 162 -5.74 9.44 -11.70
N ILE A 163 -6.66 9.04 -10.82
CA ILE A 163 -7.32 9.96 -9.89
C ILE A 163 -6.28 10.60 -8.95
N THR A 164 -5.36 9.81 -8.38
CA THR A 164 -4.31 10.31 -7.49
C THR A 164 -3.42 11.36 -8.18
N ILE A 165 -3.02 11.11 -9.43
CA ILE A 165 -2.19 12.05 -10.21
C ILE A 165 -2.97 13.33 -10.49
N LEU A 166 -4.20 13.24 -10.98
CA LEU A 166 -5.05 14.40 -11.28
C LEU A 166 -5.31 15.25 -10.04
N THR A 167 -5.59 14.63 -8.89
CA THR A 167 -5.81 15.34 -7.62
C THR A 167 -4.54 16.10 -7.21
N LYS A 168 -3.36 15.49 -7.31
CA LYS A 168 -2.08 16.18 -7.03
C LYS A 168 -1.82 17.33 -8.00
N ASP A 169 -2.10 17.16 -9.28
CA ASP A 169 -1.94 18.22 -10.27
C ASP A 169 -2.88 19.39 -10.02
N ILE A 170 -4.13 19.11 -9.64
CA ILE A 170 -5.10 20.13 -9.22
C ILE A 170 -4.57 20.89 -8.00
N GLU A 171 -4.06 20.21 -6.96
CA GLU A 171 -3.48 20.88 -5.79
C GLU A 171 -2.29 21.78 -6.14
N LEU A 172 -1.36 21.28 -6.98
CA LEU A 172 -0.19 22.04 -7.39
C LEU A 172 -0.56 23.27 -8.22
N ILE A 173 -1.51 23.13 -9.16
CA ILE A 173 -1.99 24.24 -9.98
C ILE A 173 -2.78 25.24 -9.13
N THR A 174 -3.58 24.77 -8.17
CA THR A 174 -4.30 25.63 -7.22
C THR A 174 -3.32 26.48 -6.41
N LYS A 175 -2.30 25.85 -5.83
CA LYS A 175 -1.24 26.56 -5.08
C LYS A 175 -0.48 27.57 -5.96
N LYS A 176 -0.20 27.22 -7.22
CA LYS A 176 0.45 28.13 -8.19
C LYS A 176 -0.45 29.32 -8.53
N ARG A 177 -1.74 29.07 -8.78
CA ARG A 177 -2.75 30.10 -9.07
C ARG A 177 -2.88 31.09 -7.92
N ASP A 178 -2.93 30.60 -6.68
CA ASP A 178 -3.15 31.45 -5.50
C ASP A 178 -1.96 32.38 -5.23
N LYS A 179 -0.76 31.97 -5.63
CA LYS A 179 0.48 32.78 -5.54
C LYS A 179 0.69 33.72 -6.73
N GLU A 180 -0.03 33.54 -7.83
CA GLU A 180 0.16 34.32 -9.07
C GLU A 180 -0.52 35.69 -8.97
N LYS A 181 0.24 36.74 -9.30
CA LYS A 181 -0.19 38.15 -9.25
C LYS A 181 -0.60 38.67 -10.63
N GLN A 182 -0.02 38.14 -11.70
CA GLN A 182 -0.33 38.57 -13.07
C GLN A 182 -1.68 38.01 -13.51
N PHE A 183 -2.64 38.89 -13.78
CA PHE A 183 -4.02 38.53 -14.14
C PHE A 183 -4.08 37.53 -15.31
N ASN A 184 -3.34 37.78 -16.39
CA ASN A 184 -3.35 36.92 -17.58
C ASN A 184 -2.87 35.48 -17.28
N LYS A 185 -1.81 35.33 -16.48
CA LYS A 185 -1.30 34.02 -16.06
C LYS A 185 -2.25 33.33 -15.10
N LYS A 186 -2.86 34.08 -14.17
CA LYS A 186 -3.87 33.55 -13.25
C LYS A 186 -5.10 33.03 -14.01
N THR A 187 -5.52 33.72 -15.08
CA THR A 187 -6.61 33.28 -15.95
C THR A 187 -6.27 31.99 -16.71
N GLN A 188 -5.05 31.86 -17.24
CA GLN A 188 -4.59 30.61 -17.87
C GLN A 188 -4.57 29.44 -16.88
N LEU A 189 -4.06 29.66 -15.66
CA LEU A 189 -4.06 28.64 -14.60
C LEU A 189 -5.48 28.23 -14.22
N ASN A 190 -6.43 29.18 -14.16
CA ASN A 190 -7.84 28.91 -13.91
C ASN A 190 -8.49 28.04 -15.00
N GLN A 191 -8.20 28.31 -16.28
CA GLN A 191 -8.70 27.50 -17.39
C GLN A 191 -8.19 26.06 -17.28
N LYS A 192 -6.89 25.87 -17.05
CA LYS A 192 -6.28 24.56 -16.87
C LYS A 192 -6.88 23.82 -15.67
N LEU A 193 -7.07 24.52 -14.56
CA LEU A 193 -7.69 23.96 -13.34
C LEU A 193 -9.13 23.48 -13.61
N LYS A 194 -9.94 24.25 -14.34
CA LYS A 194 -11.31 23.82 -14.71
C LYS A 194 -11.32 22.57 -15.59
N ILE A 195 -10.37 22.45 -16.53
CA ILE A 195 -10.26 21.26 -17.40
C ILE A 195 -9.94 20.02 -16.55
N LEU A 196 -8.95 20.11 -15.67
CA LEU A 196 -8.55 18.99 -14.81
C LEU A 196 -9.65 18.59 -13.81
N GLN A 197 -10.35 19.57 -13.23
CA GLN A 197 -11.50 19.30 -12.36
C GLN A 197 -12.64 18.62 -13.11
N LYS A 198 -12.88 19.00 -14.37
CA LYS A 198 -13.88 18.34 -15.22
C LYS A 198 -13.48 16.90 -15.53
N GLU A 199 -12.22 16.66 -15.89
CA GLU A 199 -11.71 15.31 -16.15
C GLU A 199 -11.83 14.42 -14.91
N LEU A 200 -11.44 14.93 -13.74
CA LEU A 200 -11.59 14.23 -12.46
C LEU A 200 -13.05 13.89 -12.18
N LYS A 201 -13.97 14.84 -12.38
CA LYS A 201 -15.41 14.61 -12.18
C LYS A 201 -15.96 13.57 -13.17
N THR A 202 -15.54 13.59 -14.43
CA THR A 202 -15.94 12.56 -15.39
C THR A 202 -15.41 11.20 -14.95
N LEU A 203 -14.16 11.10 -14.51
CA LEU A 203 -13.59 9.84 -14.05
C LEU A 203 -14.30 9.29 -12.82
N ILE A 204 -14.69 10.14 -11.87
CA ILE A 204 -15.42 9.70 -10.67
C ILE A 204 -16.86 9.32 -11.01
N ASN A 205 -17.55 10.09 -11.86
CA ASN A 205 -18.97 9.89 -12.19
C ASN A 205 -19.23 8.86 -13.30
N SER A 206 -18.19 8.41 -14.02
CA SER A 206 -18.31 7.34 -15.03
C SER A 206 -18.07 5.95 -14.43
N ASN A 207 -17.82 5.89 -13.12
CA ASN A 207 -17.82 4.67 -12.31
C ASN A 207 -19.02 4.67 -11.38
#